data_AF-A0A7C6DA78-F1
#
_entry.id   AF-A0A7C6DA78-F1
#
_cell.length_a   1.000
_cell.length_b   1.000
_cell.length_c   1.000
_cell.angle_alpha   90.00
_cell.angle_beta   90.00
_cell.angle_gamma   90.00
#
_symmetry.space_group_name_H-M   'P 1'
#
loop_
_entity.id
_entity.type
_entity.pdbx_description
1 polymer ?
#
loop_
_entity_poly.entity_id
_entity_poly.type
_entity_poly.pdbx_seq_one_letter_code
_entity_poly.pdbx_strand_id
1 'polypeptide(L)'
;MTWEELELGWQIAFSKAWDAFCSNTIPIGAAILNEHNELVSCGQNMIFTEKSEEPVIYGSSIAHAEINAIVRLKNKEHPNIRSYTLYTTTEPCILCFGAIVMGNIRHCKFAARDRYAGAVAYNEHSSYVKSKNIKFDGPHEELEAVQIAMSVYYELNKNLANCEYLISHMALDCPKGVSVEGNPHEYKIIVTTIQKLDIFIRKNKQHDIYKKQVVLIFDECHRSQFGEMHRAITKSFKKYHIFGFTGTPIFAANASSGGNPLLRTTEQAFGEKLHTYTIVDAINDGNVLPFRIDFTDTIKIADHIKDKKVYSIDREKALADPRRISEIVSYVLEHFDQKTKRNSYYTFSAKWEEADKCNPKKIIEKRELRRVAGFNSIFAAASIPMAMKYYNEFKKQIAEKNSNLIIATIFSFSANEEEPDGLLPEEDFNMDNLDQSSRDFLEAAIRDYNTTFNTNFDTSSDKFQNYYKDLSLRVKNREIDILIVVNMFLTGFDATTLNTLWVDKNLRQHGLIQAFSRTNRILNSVKTYGNIVCFRDLKEETDKAIALFGNKDAGGIVLLKTYEEYYNGYDDKGEYKPGYAELIATLTTQYP
;
A
#
# COMPACT_ATOMS: atom_id res chain seq x y z
N MET A 1 -3.16 0.22 45.13
CA MET A 1 -3.43 -0.86 46.10
C MET A 1 -2.49 -2.04 45.83
N THR A 2 -2.02 -2.77 46.87
CA THR A 2 -1.29 -4.05 46.69
C THR A 2 -2.28 -5.22 46.60
N TRP A 3 -1.85 -6.39 46.10
CA TRP A 3 -2.74 -7.55 45.95
C TRP A 3 -3.29 -8.02 47.30
N GLU A 4 -2.47 -7.97 48.34
CA GLU A 4 -2.85 -8.37 49.70
C GLU A 4 -3.86 -7.42 50.36
N GLU A 5 -3.98 -6.18 49.88
CA GLU A 5 -4.92 -5.17 50.38
C GLU A 5 -6.34 -5.33 49.80
N LEU A 6 -6.51 -6.12 48.74
CA LEU A 6 -7.80 -6.31 48.08
C LEU A 6 -8.76 -7.14 48.94
N GLU A 7 -10.05 -6.81 48.89
CA GLU A 7 -11.10 -7.69 49.46
C GLU A 7 -10.98 -9.10 48.85
N LEU A 8 -11.21 -10.14 49.67
CA LEU A 8 -11.09 -11.54 49.24
C LEU A 8 -11.91 -11.84 47.97
N GLY A 9 -13.10 -11.24 47.84
CA GLY A 9 -13.93 -11.37 46.64
C GLY A 9 -13.26 -10.88 45.36
N TRP A 10 -12.51 -9.77 45.42
CA TRP A 10 -11.74 -9.25 44.30
C TRP A 10 -10.55 -10.14 43.97
N GLN A 11 -9.81 -10.60 44.97
CA GLN A 11 -8.68 -11.50 44.76
C GLN A 11 -9.12 -12.77 44.00
N ILE A 12 -10.24 -13.38 44.42
CA ILE A 12 -10.76 -14.59 43.78
C ILE A 12 -11.30 -14.30 42.38
N ALA A 13 -12.08 -13.23 42.20
CA ALA A 13 -12.64 -12.87 40.89
C ALA A 13 -11.53 -12.59 39.86
N PHE A 14 -10.50 -11.83 40.22
CA PHE A 14 -9.36 -11.56 39.33
C PHE A 14 -8.46 -12.79 39.11
N SER A 15 -8.28 -13.64 40.12
CA SER A 15 -7.60 -14.93 39.93
C SER A 15 -8.34 -15.79 38.89
N LYS A 16 -9.67 -15.82 38.91
CA LYS A 16 -10.48 -16.54 37.92
C LYS A 16 -10.49 -15.91 36.54
N ALA A 17 -10.45 -14.58 36.46
CA ALA A 17 -10.27 -13.88 35.19
C ALA A 17 -8.88 -14.19 34.57
N TRP A 18 -7.84 -14.29 35.40
CA TRP A 18 -6.50 -14.69 34.99
C TRP A 18 -6.43 -16.16 34.55
N ASP A 19 -7.06 -17.09 35.27
CA ASP A 19 -7.17 -18.50 34.88
C ASP A 19 -7.84 -18.64 33.49
N ALA A 20 -8.92 -17.89 33.24
CA ALA A 20 -9.60 -17.81 31.95
C ALA A 20 -8.68 -17.25 30.85
N PHE A 21 -7.96 -16.17 31.15
CA PHE A 21 -6.97 -15.58 30.26
C PHE A 21 -5.89 -16.59 29.84
N CYS A 22 -5.26 -17.27 30.80
CA CYS A 22 -4.24 -18.30 30.55
C CYS A 22 -4.79 -19.50 29.78
N SER A 23 -6.08 -19.80 29.94
CA SER A 23 -6.80 -20.85 29.21
C SER A 23 -7.28 -20.41 27.82
N ASN A 24 -6.85 -19.22 27.35
CA ASN A 24 -7.11 -18.70 26.02
C ASN A 24 -8.61 -18.46 25.70
N THR A 25 -9.39 -18.11 26.73
CA THR A 25 -10.80 -17.69 26.66
C THR A 25 -10.98 -16.26 27.21
N ILE A 26 -12.18 -15.69 27.13
CA ILE A 26 -12.47 -14.30 27.52
C ILE A 26 -12.10 -14.09 29.00
N PRO A 27 -11.29 -13.09 29.36
CA PRO A 27 -10.71 -12.99 30.70
C PRO A 27 -11.67 -12.34 31.70
N ILE A 28 -12.76 -13.04 32.04
CA ILE A 28 -13.77 -12.60 33.01
C ILE A 28 -13.87 -13.64 34.13
N GLY A 29 -13.91 -13.18 35.38
CA GLY A 29 -14.01 -14.00 36.58
C GLY A 29 -15.04 -13.47 37.57
N ALA A 30 -15.56 -14.37 38.40
CA ALA A 30 -16.58 -14.07 39.38
C ALA A 30 -16.41 -14.88 40.68
N ALA A 31 -16.82 -14.30 41.80
CA ALA A 31 -16.80 -14.91 43.13
C ALA A 31 -18.05 -14.54 43.92
N ILE A 32 -18.58 -15.48 44.72
CA ILE A 32 -19.74 -15.27 45.59
C ILE A 32 -19.29 -15.54 47.03
N LEU A 33 -19.41 -14.52 47.87
CA LEU A 33 -19.08 -14.58 49.29
C LEU A 33 -20.34 -14.49 50.14
N ASN A 34 -20.35 -15.15 51.29
CA ASN A 34 -21.43 -15.04 52.28
C ASN A 34 -21.30 -13.76 53.14
N GLU A 35 -22.24 -13.55 54.06
CA GLU A 35 -22.25 -12.45 55.03
C GLU A 35 -21.04 -12.39 55.97
N HIS A 36 -20.24 -13.47 56.04
CA HIS A 36 -19.03 -13.57 56.83
C HIS A 36 -17.75 -13.41 55.99
N ASN A 37 -17.89 -12.97 54.72
CA ASN A 37 -16.80 -12.87 53.74
C ASN A 37 -16.10 -14.21 53.42
N GLU A 38 -16.78 -15.33 53.59
CA GLU A 38 -16.28 -16.66 53.22
C GLU A 38 -16.71 -17.01 51.80
N LEU A 39 -15.82 -17.67 51.04
CA LEU A 39 -16.10 -18.09 49.68
C LEU A 39 -17.19 -19.18 49.66
N VAL A 40 -18.27 -18.91 48.94
CA VAL A 40 -19.35 -19.87 48.68
C VAL A 40 -19.18 -20.55 47.33
N SER A 41 -18.91 -19.77 46.28
CA SER A 41 -18.78 -20.26 44.91
C SER A 41 -17.94 -19.29 44.08
N CYS A 42 -17.31 -19.77 43.01
CA CYS A 42 -16.63 -18.93 42.03
C CYS A 42 -16.83 -19.49 40.62
N GLY A 43 -16.56 -18.65 39.63
CA GLY A 43 -16.69 -19.00 38.22
C GLY A 43 -15.73 -18.20 37.35
N GLN A 44 -15.40 -18.78 36.21
CA GLN A 44 -14.64 -18.13 35.15
C GLN A 44 -15.36 -18.29 33.83
N ASN A 45 -15.11 -17.40 32.89
CA ASN A 45 -15.64 -17.54 31.54
C ASN A 45 -15.01 -18.77 30.85
N MET A 46 -15.83 -19.56 30.18
CA MET A 46 -15.43 -20.81 29.52
C MET A 46 -16.08 -20.97 28.13
N ILE A 47 -16.42 -19.86 27.45
CA ILE A 47 -17.07 -19.90 26.13
C ILE A 47 -16.23 -20.66 25.10
N PHE A 48 -14.92 -20.38 25.07
CA PHE A 48 -13.99 -20.99 24.11
C PHE A 48 -13.24 -22.20 24.68
N THR A 49 -13.69 -22.74 25.81
CA THR A 49 -13.07 -23.90 26.47
C THR A 49 -13.62 -25.19 25.88
N GLU A 50 -12.74 -26.08 25.40
CA GLU A 50 -13.14 -27.33 24.75
C GLU A 50 -13.51 -28.45 25.72
N LYS A 51 -12.88 -28.49 26.91
CA LYS A 51 -13.09 -29.52 27.93
C LYS A 51 -12.96 -28.94 29.32
N SER A 52 -13.76 -29.44 30.25
CA SER A 52 -13.63 -29.18 31.68
C SER A 52 -13.85 -30.47 32.47
N GLU A 53 -13.03 -30.69 33.49
CA GLU A 53 -13.20 -31.79 34.45
C GLU A 53 -14.16 -31.42 35.59
N GLU A 54 -14.47 -30.13 35.72
CA GLU A 54 -15.43 -29.63 36.71
C GLU A 54 -16.87 -29.64 36.16
N PRO A 55 -17.88 -29.79 37.04
CA PRO A 55 -19.29 -29.74 36.64
C PRO A 55 -19.75 -28.29 36.40
N VAL A 56 -19.22 -27.67 35.35
CA VAL A 56 -19.46 -26.29 34.93
C VAL A 56 -19.95 -26.22 33.50
N ILE A 57 -20.51 -25.08 33.11
CA ILE A 57 -20.84 -24.81 31.72
C ILE A 57 -19.56 -24.37 31.00
N TYR A 58 -19.21 -25.07 29.92
CA TYR A 58 -18.07 -24.77 29.05
C TYR A 58 -18.44 -24.97 27.58
N GLY A 59 -17.65 -24.41 26.65
CA GLY A 59 -17.81 -24.60 25.21
C GLY A 59 -19.15 -24.10 24.65
N SER A 60 -19.82 -23.20 25.37
CA SER A 60 -21.17 -22.73 25.08
C SER A 60 -21.24 -21.22 25.23
N SER A 61 -22.11 -20.58 24.44
CA SER A 61 -22.32 -19.13 24.46
C SER A 61 -22.85 -18.59 25.81
N ILE A 62 -23.33 -19.47 26.69
CA ILE A 62 -23.81 -19.09 28.04
C ILE A 62 -22.79 -19.40 29.15
N ALA A 63 -21.57 -19.86 28.81
CA ALA A 63 -20.51 -20.24 29.75
C ALA A 63 -19.79 -19.01 30.37
N HIS A 64 -20.56 -18.04 30.88
CA HIS A 64 -20.03 -16.83 31.50
C HIS A 64 -19.60 -17.07 32.94
N ALA A 65 -18.70 -16.23 33.46
CA ALA A 65 -18.16 -16.37 34.81
C ALA A 65 -19.24 -16.32 35.88
N GLU A 66 -20.16 -15.35 35.80
CA GLU A 66 -21.25 -15.18 36.76
C GLU A 66 -22.23 -16.35 36.72
N ILE A 67 -22.52 -16.87 35.53
CA ILE A 67 -23.38 -18.06 35.37
C ILE A 67 -22.74 -19.26 36.05
N ASN A 68 -21.45 -19.51 35.80
CA ASN A 68 -20.72 -20.61 36.41
C ASN A 68 -20.56 -20.46 37.93
N ALA A 69 -20.56 -19.24 38.46
CA ALA A 69 -20.60 -19.00 39.90
C ALA A 69 -22.01 -19.25 40.49
N ILE A 70 -23.07 -18.76 39.83
CA ILE A 70 -24.46 -18.82 40.32
C ILE A 70 -25.05 -20.23 40.22
N VAL A 71 -24.75 -20.98 39.17
CA VAL A 71 -25.32 -22.33 38.94
C VAL A 71 -25.00 -23.33 40.06
N ARG A 72 -23.92 -23.08 40.81
CA ARG A 72 -23.51 -23.89 41.96
C ARG A 72 -24.33 -23.62 43.23
N LEU A 73 -25.09 -22.52 43.27
CA LEU A 73 -25.93 -22.19 44.42
C LEU A 73 -27.17 -23.09 44.46
N LYS A 74 -27.36 -23.78 45.58
CA LYS A 74 -28.55 -24.61 45.86
C LYS A 74 -29.34 -24.07 47.03
N ASN A 75 -30.64 -23.86 46.85
CA ASN A 75 -31.54 -23.26 47.86
C ASN A 75 -31.49 -23.97 49.24
N LYS A 76 -31.29 -25.29 49.29
CA LYS A 76 -31.21 -26.04 50.55
C LYS A 76 -29.88 -25.87 51.27
N GLU A 77 -28.79 -25.79 50.52
CA GLU A 77 -27.42 -25.65 51.04
C GLU A 77 -27.10 -24.19 51.36
N HIS A 78 -27.81 -23.25 50.72
CA HIS A 78 -27.57 -21.81 50.78
C HIS A 78 -28.89 -21.08 51.07
N PRO A 79 -29.42 -21.13 52.31
CA PRO A 79 -30.70 -20.49 52.64
C PRO A 79 -30.62 -18.95 52.62
N ASN A 80 -29.41 -18.40 52.80
CA ASN A 80 -29.16 -16.97 52.95
C ASN A 80 -28.67 -16.29 51.65
N ILE A 81 -28.93 -16.83 50.44
CA ILE A 81 -28.40 -16.26 49.17
C ILE A 81 -28.65 -14.74 49.02
N ARG A 82 -29.71 -14.22 49.65
CA ARG A 82 -30.01 -12.78 49.63
C ARG A 82 -28.99 -11.91 50.38
N SER A 83 -28.25 -12.43 51.37
CA SER A 83 -27.16 -11.72 52.04
C SER A 83 -25.82 -11.83 51.31
N TYR A 84 -25.72 -12.71 50.31
CA TYR A 84 -24.46 -12.96 49.62
C TYR A 84 -24.09 -11.81 48.68
N THR A 85 -22.78 -11.63 48.49
CA THR A 85 -22.22 -10.64 47.58
C THR A 85 -21.53 -11.33 46.42
N LEU A 86 -21.98 -11.02 45.20
CA LEU A 86 -21.31 -11.41 43.95
C LEU A 86 -20.26 -10.35 43.60
N TYR A 87 -19.03 -10.77 43.34
CA TYR A 87 -17.96 -9.98 42.77
C TYR A 87 -17.76 -10.44 41.33
N THR A 88 -17.73 -9.53 40.37
CA THR A 88 -17.41 -9.84 38.97
C THR A 88 -16.43 -8.83 38.39
N THR A 89 -15.48 -9.28 37.57
CA THR A 89 -14.46 -8.38 37.03
C THR A 89 -15.03 -7.43 35.98
N THR A 90 -16.14 -7.77 35.31
CA THR A 90 -16.79 -6.94 34.29
C THR A 90 -18.27 -6.78 34.63
N GLU A 91 -18.86 -5.63 34.27
CA GLU A 91 -20.28 -5.37 34.46
C GLU A 91 -21.13 -6.52 33.89
N PRO A 92 -22.09 -7.07 34.66
CA PRO A 92 -22.90 -8.19 34.20
C PRO A 92 -23.65 -7.86 32.91
N CYS A 93 -23.51 -8.72 31.91
CA CYS A 93 -24.32 -8.62 30.70
C CYS A 93 -25.79 -9.00 30.95
N ILE A 94 -26.67 -8.81 29.95
CA ILE A 94 -28.12 -9.12 30.08
C ILE A 94 -28.39 -10.54 30.60
N LEU A 95 -27.63 -11.53 30.13
CA LEU A 95 -27.74 -12.92 30.60
C LEU A 95 -27.38 -13.05 32.08
N CYS A 96 -26.21 -12.55 32.47
CA CYS A 96 -25.71 -12.61 33.84
C CYS A 96 -26.59 -11.80 34.80
N PHE A 97 -27.05 -10.63 34.38
CA PHE A 97 -28.02 -9.81 35.11
C PHE A 97 -29.32 -10.57 35.38
N GLY A 98 -29.89 -11.23 34.36
CA GLY A 98 -31.05 -12.10 34.53
C GLY A 98 -30.80 -13.23 35.54
N ALA A 99 -29.62 -13.85 35.50
CA ALA A 99 -29.24 -14.88 36.46
C ALA A 99 -29.10 -14.35 37.89
N ILE A 100 -28.58 -13.13 38.09
CA ILE A 100 -28.53 -12.46 39.41
C ILE A 100 -29.95 -12.24 39.94
N VAL A 101 -30.86 -11.72 39.10
CA VAL A 101 -32.27 -11.47 39.43
C VAL A 101 -32.99 -12.76 39.85
N MET A 102 -32.80 -13.84 39.08
CA MET A 102 -33.46 -15.13 39.33
C MET A 102 -32.80 -15.93 40.45
N GLY A 103 -31.48 -15.80 40.59
CA GLY A 103 -30.69 -16.42 41.66
C GLY A 103 -30.89 -15.78 43.03
N ASN A 104 -31.65 -14.68 43.13
CA ASN A 104 -31.95 -13.95 44.37
C ASN A 104 -30.73 -13.34 45.10
N ILE A 105 -29.62 -13.14 44.40
CA ILE A 105 -28.50 -12.34 44.92
C ILE A 105 -28.94 -10.88 44.98
N ARG A 106 -28.58 -10.18 46.07
CA ARG A 106 -29.00 -8.78 46.33
C ARG A 106 -27.86 -7.80 46.34
N HIS A 107 -26.62 -8.28 46.38
CA HIS A 107 -25.43 -7.45 46.38
C HIS A 107 -24.51 -7.93 45.26
N CYS A 108 -24.17 -7.03 44.33
CA CYS A 108 -23.26 -7.30 43.24
C CYS A 108 -22.24 -6.16 43.14
N LYS A 109 -20.96 -6.49 43.26
CA LYS A 109 -19.86 -5.57 42.98
C LYS A 109 -19.27 -5.88 41.60
N PHE A 110 -19.02 -4.87 40.77
CA PHE A 110 -18.38 -5.05 39.46
C PHE A 110 -17.19 -4.11 39.28
N ALA A 111 -16.08 -4.62 38.75
CA ALA A 111 -14.84 -3.85 38.65
C ALA A 111 -14.86 -2.89 37.44
N ALA A 112 -15.10 -3.39 36.23
CA ALA A 112 -15.10 -2.58 35.00
C ALA A 112 -16.49 -2.43 34.38
N ARG A 113 -16.77 -1.27 33.77
CA ARG A 113 -17.96 -1.07 32.92
C ARG A 113 -17.90 -1.93 31.65
N ASP A 114 -19.08 -2.31 31.15
CA ASP A 114 -19.23 -2.96 29.85
C ASP A 114 -20.21 -2.17 28.98
N ARG A 115 -19.70 -1.28 28.13
CA ARG A 115 -20.53 -0.49 27.22
C ARG A 115 -21.15 -1.30 26.09
N TYR A 116 -20.65 -2.50 25.84
CA TYR A 116 -21.12 -3.35 24.76
C TYR A 116 -22.34 -4.16 25.20
N ALA A 117 -22.28 -4.80 26.37
CA ALA A 117 -23.34 -5.71 26.83
C ALA A 117 -23.83 -5.48 28.26
N GLY A 118 -23.25 -4.51 28.99
CA GLY A 118 -23.55 -4.21 30.39
C GLY A 118 -25.03 -3.91 30.63
N ALA A 119 -25.56 -4.46 31.72
CA ALA A 119 -26.99 -4.48 31.99
C ALA A 119 -27.38 -3.92 33.36
N VAL A 120 -26.46 -3.30 34.12
CA VAL A 120 -26.79 -2.76 35.45
C VAL A 120 -27.85 -1.66 35.37
N ALA A 121 -27.86 -0.88 34.29
CA ALA A 121 -28.89 0.15 34.05
C ALA A 121 -30.33 -0.42 34.04
N TYR A 122 -30.52 -1.71 33.73
CA TYR A 122 -31.84 -2.34 33.71
C TYR A 122 -32.44 -2.60 35.11
N ASN A 123 -31.67 -2.38 36.19
CA ASN A 123 -32.15 -2.53 37.57
C ASN A 123 -33.41 -1.68 37.87
N GLU A 124 -33.57 -0.55 37.17
CA GLU A 124 -34.69 0.37 37.35
C GLU A 124 -35.79 0.26 36.28
N HIS A 125 -35.73 -0.72 35.37
CA HIS A 125 -36.58 -0.72 34.17
C HIS A 125 -37.89 -1.52 34.29
N SER A 126 -38.09 -2.35 35.33
CA SER A 126 -39.36 -3.04 35.55
C SER A 126 -39.73 -3.17 37.04
N SER A 127 -41.03 -3.17 37.35
CA SER A 127 -41.52 -3.34 38.72
C SER A 127 -41.06 -4.66 39.35
N TYR A 128 -40.95 -5.73 38.55
CA TYR A 128 -40.45 -7.03 39.02
C TYR A 128 -38.98 -6.95 39.45
N VAL A 129 -38.11 -6.36 38.61
CA VAL A 129 -36.69 -6.21 38.94
C VAL A 129 -36.51 -5.27 40.13
N LYS A 130 -37.22 -4.13 40.18
CA LYS A 130 -37.20 -3.22 41.34
C LYS A 130 -37.58 -3.91 42.64
N SER A 131 -38.59 -4.79 42.61
CA SER A 131 -39.03 -5.56 43.79
C SER A 131 -37.92 -6.45 44.37
N LYS A 132 -36.88 -6.76 43.58
CA LYS A 132 -35.74 -7.54 44.05
C LYS A 132 -34.77 -6.73 44.90
N ASN A 133 -34.78 -5.39 44.87
CA ASN A 133 -33.88 -4.54 45.66
C ASN A 133 -32.38 -4.91 45.51
N ILE A 134 -31.91 -5.12 44.28
CA ILE A 134 -30.51 -5.47 44.02
C ILE A 134 -29.65 -4.20 44.08
N LYS A 135 -28.57 -4.26 44.84
CA LYS A 135 -27.57 -3.19 44.95
C LYS A 135 -26.36 -3.54 44.09
N PHE A 136 -26.05 -2.66 43.15
CA PHE A 136 -24.82 -2.72 42.36
C PHE A 136 -23.83 -1.69 42.88
N ASP A 137 -22.57 -2.10 43.05
CA ASP A 137 -21.46 -1.28 43.52
C ASP A 137 -20.31 -1.39 42.50
N GLY A 138 -19.95 -0.27 41.89
CA GLY A 138 -19.01 -0.22 40.77
C GLY A 138 -19.34 0.89 39.77
N PRO A 139 -18.45 1.18 38.80
CA PRO A 139 -17.11 0.59 38.64
C PRO A 139 -16.12 1.04 39.73
N HIS A 140 -15.01 0.31 39.87
CA HIS A 140 -13.91 0.68 40.77
C HIS A 140 -12.68 1.07 39.94
N GLU A 141 -12.23 2.33 40.00
CA GLU A 141 -11.24 2.90 39.05
C GLU A 141 -9.96 2.05 38.87
N GLU A 142 -9.29 1.65 39.97
CA GLU A 142 -8.04 0.86 39.89
C GLU A 142 -8.29 -0.54 39.30
N LEU A 143 -9.40 -1.19 39.68
CA LEU A 143 -9.75 -2.53 39.21
C LEU A 143 -10.26 -2.52 37.78
N GLU A 144 -10.96 -1.45 37.39
CA GLU A 144 -11.42 -1.20 36.02
C GLU A 144 -10.22 -1.13 35.08
N ALA A 145 -9.16 -0.41 35.45
CA ALA A 145 -7.94 -0.33 34.63
C ALA A 145 -7.30 -1.72 34.40
N VAL A 146 -7.20 -2.54 35.45
CA VAL A 146 -6.62 -3.89 35.37
C VAL A 146 -7.46 -4.80 34.48
N GLN A 147 -8.78 -4.83 34.68
CA GLN A 147 -9.67 -5.68 33.87
C GLN A 147 -9.68 -5.27 32.40
N ILE A 148 -9.73 -3.97 32.12
CA ILE A 148 -9.75 -3.46 30.75
C ILE A 148 -8.41 -3.77 30.06
N ALA A 149 -7.27 -3.62 30.75
CA ALA A 149 -5.97 -3.98 30.18
C ALA A 149 -5.89 -5.46 29.78
N MET A 150 -6.37 -6.36 30.65
CA MET A 150 -6.40 -7.81 30.37
C MET A 150 -7.34 -8.15 29.20
N SER A 151 -8.51 -7.50 29.13
CA SER A 151 -9.47 -7.68 28.04
C SER A 151 -8.92 -7.18 26.70
N VAL A 152 -8.30 -5.99 26.68
CA VAL A 152 -7.66 -5.43 25.48
C VAL A 152 -6.57 -6.37 24.96
N TYR A 153 -5.72 -6.89 25.85
CA TYR A 153 -4.66 -7.82 25.45
C TYR A 153 -5.22 -9.10 24.83
N TYR A 154 -6.27 -9.67 25.41
CA TYR A 154 -6.96 -10.83 24.86
C TYR A 154 -7.52 -10.56 23.45
N GLU A 155 -8.24 -9.44 23.28
CA GLU A 155 -8.84 -9.05 21.99
C GLU A 155 -7.80 -8.83 20.89
N LEU A 156 -6.66 -8.20 21.23
CA LEU A 156 -5.56 -7.96 20.28
C LEU A 156 -4.93 -9.28 19.80
N ASN A 157 -4.69 -10.23 20.72
CA ASN A 157 -4.03 -11.49 20.37
C ASN A 157 -4.89 -12.45 19.54
N LYS A 158 -6.22 -12.40 19.69
CA LYS A 158 -7.13 -13.26 18.93
C LYS A 158 -7.43 -12.75 17.51
N ASN A 159 -6.99 -11.53 17.18
CA ASN A 159 -7.19 -10.90 15.87
C ASN A 159 -8.65 -10.96 15.40
N LEU A 160 -9.58 -10.73 16.33
CA LEU A 160 -11.01 -10.80 16.05
C LEU A 160 -11.41 -9.66 15.10
N ALA A 161 -12.33 -9.93 14.17
CA ALA A 161 -12.75 -8.98 13.12
C ALA A 161 -13.28 -7.64 13.67
N ASN A 162 -13.65 -7.57 14.96
CA ASN A 162 -14.21 -6.38 15.62
C ASN A 162 -13.30 -5.81 16.73
N CYS A 163 -12.03 -6.22 16.79
CA CYS A 163 -11.08 -5.84 17.84
C CYS A 163 -10.99 -4.31 18.05
N GLU A 164 -10.81 -3.53 16.96
CA GLU A 164 -10.75 -2.06 17.03
C GLU A 164 -12.02 -1.43 17.61
N TYR A 165 -13.18 -1.99 17.27
CA TYR A 165 -14.47 -1.48 17.75
C TYR A 165 -14.62 -1.71 19.25
N LEU A 166 -14.31 -2.91 19.75
CA LEU A 166 -14.38 -3.24 21.18
C LEU A 166 -13.41 -2.39 22.00
N ILE A 167 -12.16 -2.27 21.55
CA ILE A 167 -11.13 -1.46 22.21
C ILE A 167 -11.54 0.02 22.25
N SER A 168 -12.15 0.54 21.17
CA SER A 168 -12.63 1.93 21.15
C SER A 168 -13.74 2.21 22.19
N HIS A 169 -14.61 1.23 22.47
CA HIS A 169 -15.65 1.36 23.50
C HIS A 169 -15.02 1.33 24.89
N MET A 170 -14.10 0.41 25.14
CA MET A 170 -13.34 0.33 26.40
C MET A 170 -12.55 1.63 26.67
N ALA A 171 -12.02 2.27 25.62
CA ALA A 171 -11.25 3.51 25.74
C ALA A 171 -12.09 4.70 26.21
N LEU A 172 -13.40 4.69 25.94
CA LEU A 172 -14.31 5.75 26.42
C LEU A 172 -14.53 5.66 27.94
N ASP A 173 -14.49 4.45 28.49
CA ASP A 173 -14.81 4.22 29.91
C ASP A 173 -13.55 4.24 30.77
N CYS A 174 -12.48 3.58 30.32
CA CYS A 174 -11.19 3.57 31.00
C CYS A 174 -10.03 3.82 30.02
N PRO A 175 -9.77 5.10 29.66
CA PRO A 175 -8.62 5.46 28.83
C PRO A 175 -7.30 4.93 29.39
N LYS A 176 -7.14 4.89 30.73
CA LYS A 176 -5.93 4.36 31.38
C LYS A 176 -5.73 2.85 31.11
N GLY A 177 -6.79 2.05 31.16
CA GLY A 177 -6.76 0.61 30.88
C GLY A 177 -6.53 0.29 29.40
N VAL A 178 -6.84 1.22 28.50
CA VAL A 178 -6.53 1.10 27.06
C VAL A 178 -5.22 1.81 26.68
N SER A 179 -4.76 2.76 27.49
CA SER A 179 -3.62 3.61 27.17
C SER A 179 -2.38 2.76 26.95
N VAL A 180 -1.79 2.99 25.79
CA VAL A 180 -0.67 2.23 25.19
C VAL A 180 0.64 2.40 25.98
N GLU A 181 0.64 3.10 27.13
CA GLU A 181 1.81 3.16 28.01
C GLU A 181 2.11 1.80 28.68
N GLY A 182 1.17 0.86 28.66
CA GLY A 182 1.33 -0.50 29.17
C GLY A 182 1.24 -1.63 28.14
N ASN A 183 1.05 -1.33 26.84
CA ASN A 183 1.03 -2.35 25.79
C ASN A 183 2.36 -2.31 25.03
N PRO A 184 3.32 -3.22 25.30
CA PRO A 184 4.58 -3.28 24.58
C PRO A 184 4.34 -3.93 23.21
N HIS A 185 3.62 -3.25 22.31
CA HIS A 185 3.91 -3.47 20.91
C HIS A 185 5.13 -2.62 20.58
N GLU A 186 6.30 -3.19 20.82
CA GLU A 186 7.54 -2.69 20.26
C GLU A 186 7.42 -2.84 18.75
N TYR A 187 6.95 -1.80 18.05
CA TYR A 187 6.95 -1.77 16.59
C TYR A 187 8.41 -1.75 16.15
N LYS A 188 8.93 -2.94 15.81
CA LYS A 188 10.29 -3.12 15.31
C LYS A 188 10.43 -2.75 13.83
N ILE A 189 9.30 -2.60 13.13
CA ILE A 189 9.25 -2.23 11.72
C ILE A 189 8.71 -0.81 11.61
N ILE A 190 9.46 0.05 10.93
CA ILE A 190 9.10 1.45 10.67
C ILE A 190 9.20 1.67 9.17
N VAL A 191 8.09 2.10 8.55
CA VAL A 191 8.07 2.52 7.14
C VAL A 191 8.16 4.04 7.10
N THR A 192 9.19 4.58 6.45
CA THR A 192 9.41 6.03 6.32
C THR A 192 10.07 6.35 4.98
N THR A 193 9.96 7.60 4.54
CA THR A 193 10.74 8.08 3.39
C THR A 193 12.14 8.50 3.84
N ILE A 194 13.10 8.47 2.91
CA ILE A 194 14.47 8.89 3.21
C ILE A 194 14.55 10.35 3.66
N GLN A 195 13.71 11.23 3.10
CA GLN A 195 13.65 12.65 3.47
C GLN A 195 13.15 12.84 4.91
N LYS A 196 12.13 12.08 5.33
CA LYS A 196 11.65 12.11 6.72
C LYS A 196 12.72 11.60 7.69
N LEU A 197 13.44 10.54 7.32
CA LEU A 197 14.54 10.00 8.12
C LEU A 197 15.69 11.01 8.25
N ASP A 198 16.06 11.70 7.17
CA ASP A 198 17.08 12.75 7.19
C ASP A 198 16.66 13.93 8.09
N ILE A 199 15.41 14.41 7.99
CA ILE A 199 14.87 15.44 8.90
C ILE A 199 14.94 14.98 10.36
N PHE A 200 14.57 13.73 10.63
CA PHE A 200 14.65 13.15 11.98
C PHE A 200 16.08 13.17 12.51
N ILE A 201 17.05 12.75 11.71
CA ILE A 201 18.47 12.75 12.09
C ILE A 201 18.98 14.16 12.39
N ARG A 202 18.63 15.15 11.55
CA ARG A 202 19.04 16.54 11.73
C ARG A 202 18.47 17.15 13.01
N LYS A 203 17.20 16.87 13.31
CA LYS A 203 16.50 17.41 14.49
C LYS A 203 16.86 16.69 15.78
N ASN A 204 17.16 15.39 15.73
CA ASN A 204 17.33 14.55 16.92
C ASN A 204 18.76 14.00 17.00
N LYS A 205 19.76 14.83 17.29
CA LYS A 205 21.19 14.43 17.26
C LYS A 205 21.60 13.40 18.32
N GLN A 206 20.84 13.27 19.42
CA GLN A 206 21.18 12.42 20.57
C GLN A 206 20.13 11.32 20.83
N HIS A 207 19.31 10.98 19.84
CA HIS A 207 18.24 10.00 20.02
C HIS A 207 18.77 8.61 20.39
N ASP A 208 18.13 7.93 21.34
CA ASP A 208 18.62 6.64 21.87
C ASP A 208 18.62 5.51 20.84
N ILE A 209 17.79 5.60 19.80
CA ILE A 209 17.76 4.62 18.70
C ILE A 209 19.13 4.40 18.05
N TYR A 210 19.98 5.43 18.00
CA TYR A 210 21.30 5.35 17.37
C TYR A 210 22.27 4.38 18.06
N LYS A 211 22.00 4.05 19.33
CA LYS A 211 22.81 3.11 20.13
C LYS A 211 22.27 1.68 20.08
N LYS A 212 21.04 1.48 19.58
CA LYS A 212 20.38 0.18 19.46
C LYS A 212 20.80 -0.52 18.16
N GLN A 213 20.52 -1.82 18.06
CA GLN A 213 20.70 -2.60 16.83
C GLN A 213 19.57 -2.26 15.86
N VAL A 214 19.92 -1.77 14.67
CA VAL A 214 18.94 -1.33 13.66
C VAL A 214 19.22 -1.99 12.33
N VAL A 215 18.19 -2.56 11.70
CA VAL A 215 18.26 -3.00 10.31
C VAL A 215 17.57 -1.95 9.44
N LEU A 216 18.29 -1.45 8.45
CA LEU A 216 17.82 -0.46 7.49
C LEU A 216 17.69 -1.15 6.13
N ILE A 217 16.49 -1.15 5.57
CA ILE A 217 16.20 -1.72 4.25
C ILE A 217 15.75 -0.57 3.35
N PHE A 218 16.49 -0.36 2.27
CA PHE A 218 16.19 0.64 1.26
C PHE A 218 15.59 -0.04 0.03
N ASP A 219 14.49 0.52 -0.47
CA ASP A 219 13.84 0.10 -1.71
C ASP A 219 14.17 1.10 -2.83
N GLU A 220 14.26 0.61 -4.07
CA GLU A 220 14.66 1.38 -5.26
C GLU A 220 15.88 2.28 -5.04
N CYS A 221 16.98 1.64 -4.64
CA CYS A 221 18.24 2.30 -4.33
C CYS A 221 18.89 2.96 -5.58
N HIS A 222 18.55 4.22 -5.87
CA HIS A 222 19.18 5.10 -6.89
C HIS A 222 19.92 6.31 -6.34
N ARG A 223 20.93 6.79 -7.09
CA ARG A 223 21.99 7.75 -6.72
C ARG A 223 21.57 8.96 -5.87
N SER A 224 20.39 9.53 -6.09
CA SER A 224 19.85 10.67 -5.33
C SER A 224 19.78 10.39 -3.82
N GLN A 225 19.67 9.12 -3.44
CA GLN A 225 19.65 8.66 -2.05
C GLN A 225 21.05 8.37 -1.45
N PHE A 226 22.10 8.31 -2.30
CA PHE A 226 23.44 7.79 -1.97
C PHE A 226 24.46 8.84 -1.54
N GLY A 227 24.04 10.10 -1.46
CA GLY A 227 24.91 11.22 -1.10
C GLY A 227 24.94 11.54 0.39
N GLU A 228 24.62 12.79 0.72
CA GLU A 228 24.71 13.31 2.09
C GLU A 228 23.79 12.59 3.09
N MET A 229 22.62 12.14 2.63
CA MET A 229 21.64 11.44 3.47
C MET A 229 22.17 10.07 3.93
N HIS A 230 22.74 9.27 3.02
CA HIS A 230 23.40 8.00 3.38
C HIS A 230 24.55 8.24 4.36
N ARG A 231 25.37 9.28 4.14
CA ARG A 231 26.44 9.69 5.07
C ARG A 231 25.88 10.10 6.43
N ALA A 232 24.77 10.82 6.48
CA ALA A 232 24.13 11.24 7.73
C ALA A 232 23.61 10.03 8.52
N ILE A 233 22.98 9.07 7.85
CA ILE A 233 22.49 7.81 8.43
C ILE A 233 23.66 6.99 9.01
N THR A 234 24.64 6.67 8.18
CA THR A 234 25.81 5.85 8.57
C THR A 234 26.66 6.52 9.66
N LYS A 235 26.69 7.86 9.72
CA LYS A 235 27.36 8.61 10.80
C LYS A 235 26.57 8.57 12.10
N SER A 236 25.24 8.57 12.04
CA SER A 236 24.38 8.71 13.23
C SER A 236 24.15 7.37 13.91
N PHE A 237 23.73 6.35 13.17
CA PHE A 237 23.51 5.00 13.70
C PHE A 237 24.86 4.30 13.97
N LYS A 238 25.05 3.74 15.16
CA LYS A 238 26.33 3.12 15.58
C LYS A 238 26.37 1.60 15.43
N LYS A 239 25.21 0.95 15.43
CA LYS A 239 25.05 -0.50 15.31
C LYS A 239 23.94 -0.79 14.29
N TYR A 240 24.33 -0.89 13.02
CA TYR A 240 23.36 -1.08 11.95
C TYR A 240 23.77 -2.14 10.95
N HIS A 241 22.76 -2.71 10.28
CA HIS A 241 22.90 -3.45 9.03
C HIS A 241 22.09 -2.72 7.96
N ILE A 242 22.70 -2.45 6.80
CA ILE A 242 22.06 -1.76 5.68
C ILE A 242 21.92 -2.74 4.52
N PHE A 243 20.71 -2.87 3.98
CA PHE A 243 20.39 -3.64 2.79
C PHE A 243 19.71 -2.73 1.76
N GLY A 244 20.00 -2.96 0.48
CA GLY A 244 19.42 -2.19 -0.61
C GLY A 244 18.85 -3.11 -1.69
N PHE A 245 17.61 -2.84 -2.10
CA PHE A 245 16.99 -3.43 -3.28
C PHE A 245 17.01 -2.40 -4.42
N THR A 246 17.36 -2.84 -5.63
CA THR A 246 17.32 -1.98 -6.81
C THR A 246 17.16 -2.82 -8.07
N GLY A 247 16.29 -2.37 -8.97
CA GLY A 247 16.16 -2.96 -10.31
C GLY A 247 17.22 -2.47 -11.30
N THR A 248 17.90 -1.36 -11.00
CA THR A 248 18.92 -0.76 -11.87
C THR A 248 20.15 -0.32 -11.08
N PRO A 249 21.03 -1.26 -10.70
CA PRO A 249 22.25 -0.96 -9.96
C PRO A 249 23.21 -0.04 -10.73
N ILE A 250 23.99 0.73 -9.98
CA ILE A 250 25.03 1.61 -10.51
C ILE A 250 26.35 0.83 -10.49
N PHE A 251 26.83 0.49 -11.67
CA PHE A 251 28.13 -0.09 -11.98
C PHE A 251 29.17 0.99 -12.32
N ALA A 252 30.43 0.60 -12.42
CA ALA A 252 31.48 1.50 -12.90
C ALA A 252 31.20 2.05 -14.32
N ALA A 253 30.49 1.28 -15.16
CA ALA A 253 30.17 1.64 -16.54
C ALA A 253 29.10 2.74 -16.68
N ASN A 254 28.19 2.89 -15.72
CA ASN A 254 27.15 3.93 -15.67
C ASN A 254 27.35 4.94 -14.52
N ALA A 255 28.46 4.84 -13.76
CA ALA A 255 28.79 5.80 -12.73
C ALA A 255 29.34 7.11 -13.33
N SER A 256 28.68 8.25 -13.09
CA SER A 256 29.17 9.53 -13.62
C SER A 256 30.51 9.94 -13.00
N SER A 257 31.28 10.74 -13.75
CA SER A 257 32.62 11.25 -13.38
C SER A 257 32.63 12.31 -12.27
N GLY A 258 31.47 12.81 -11.83
CA GLY A 258 31.35 13.83 -10.76
C GLY A 258 30.82 13.24 -9.44
N GLY A 259 31.24 13.79 -8.29
CA GLY A 259 30.81 13.35 -6.95
C GLY A 259 31.91 12.70 -6.10
N ASN A 260 31.57 12.22 -4.90
CA ASN A 260 32.53 11.61 -3.98
C ASN A 260 33.07 10.27 -4.56
N PRO A 261 34.39 10.11 -4.76
CA PRO A 261 34.99 8.91 -5.35
C PRO A 261 34.64 7.59 -4.65
N LEU A 262 34.26 7.65 -3.37
CA LEU A 262 34.04 6.49 -2.50
C LEU A 262 32.60 5.94 -2.51
N LEU A 263 31.65 6.61 -3.18
CA LEU A 263 30.22 6.22 -3.21
C LEU A 263 29.64 6.32 -4.64
N ARG A 264 30.38 5.81 -5.64
CA ARG A 264 30.01 5.94 -7.07
C ARG A 264 29.21 4.77 -7.61
N THR A 265 29.24 3.63 -6.93
CA THR A 265 28.55 2.39 -7.35
C THR A 265 27.68 1.83 -6.23
N THR A 266 26.67 1.04 -6.57
CA THR A 266 25.80 0.39 -5.58
C THR A 266 26.60 -0.54 -4.67
N GLU A 267 27.60 -1.23 -5.21
CA GLU A 267 28.50 -2.10 -4.45
C GLU A 267 29.34 -1.31 -3.43
N GLN A 268 29.81 -0.11 -3.79
CA GLN A 268 30.51 0.75 -2.83
C GLN A 268 29.61 1.27 -1.71
N ALA A 269 28.31 1.46 -1.99
CA ALA A 269 27.36 1.96 -1.00
C ALA A 269 26.84 0.88 -0.04
N PHE A 270 26.55 -0.33 -0.54
CA PHE A 270 25.91 -1.41 0.21
C PHE A 270 26.80 -2.62 0.48
N GLY A 271 27.94 -2.73 -0.19
CA GLY A 271 28.80 -3.90 -0.15
C GLY A 271 28.45 -4.94 -1.21
N GLU A 272 28.76 -6.19 -0.92
CA GLU A 272 28.63 -7.32 -1.85
C GLU A 272 27.20 -7.52 -2.36
N LYS A 273 27.08 -7.87 -3.64
CA LYS A 273 25.82 -8.25 -4.26
C LYS A 273 25.39 -9.64 -3.78
N LEU A 274 24.52 -9.68 -2.76
CA LEU A 274 24.07 -10.92 -2.11
C LEU A 274 23.27 -11.85 -3.03
N HIS A 275 22.46 -11.28 -3.93
CA HIS A 275 21.63 -12.04 -4.88
C HIS A 275 21.36 -11.20 -6.13
N THR A 276 21.00 -11.83 -7.25
CA THR A 276 20.54 -11.13 -8.45
C THR A 276 19.40 -11.90 -9.07
N TYR A 277 18.33 -11.17 -9.40
CA TYR A 277 17.20 -11.67 -10.17
C TYR A 277 16.91 -10.64 -11.25
N THR A 278 17.32 -10.95 -12.48
CA THR A 278 17.34 -10.01 -13.60
C THR A 278 15.99 -9.95 -14.31
N ILE A 279 15.82 -8.96 -15.18
CA ILE A 279 14.65 -8.91 -16.07
C ILE A 279 14.55 -10.14 -16.99
N VAL A 280 15.68 -10.75 -17.34
CA VAL A 280 15.72 -11.99 -18.15
C VAL A 280 15.13 -13.15 -17.37
N ASP A 281 15.55 -13.31 -16.11
CA ASP A 281 15.02 -14.34 -15.22
C ASP A 281 13.51 -14.14 -15.03
N ALA A 282 13.09 -12.90 -14.76
CA ALA A 282 11.69 -12.56 -14.57
C ALA A 282 10.81 -12.82 -15.79
N ILE A 283 11.33 -12.62 -17.01
CA ILE A 283 10.61 -12.94 -18.25
C ILE A 283 10.55 -14.46 -18.45
N ASN A 284 11.65 -15.18 -18.26
CA ASN A 284 11.70 -16.64 -18.39
C ASN A 284 10.75 -17.34 -17.42
N ASP A 285 10.67 -16.83 -16.18
CA ASP A 285 9.79 -17.37 -15.14
C ASP A 285 8.32 -16.95 -15.33
N GLY A 286 8.02 -16.12 -16.33
CA GLY A 286 6.67 -15.60 -16.55
C GLY A 286 6.18 -14.72 -15.41
N ASN A 287 7.10 -14.03 -14.72
CA ASN A 287 6.82 -13.08 -13.63
C ASN A 287 6.70 -11.63 -14.13
N VAL A 288 7.29 -11.31 -15.29
CA VAL A 288 7.07 -10.06 -16.04
C VAL A 288 6.97 -10.35 -17.53
N LEU A 289 6.35 -9.44 -18.29
CA LEU A 289 6.19 -9.58 -19.73
C LEU A 289 7.42 -9.06 -20.50
N PRO A 290 7.69 -9.58 -21.71
CA PRO A 290 8.69 -9.01 -22.61
C PRO A 290 8.23 -7.67 -23.21
N PHE A 291 9.14 -6.97 -23.88
CA PHE A 291 8.83 -5.72 -24.58
C PHE A 291 8.70 -5.92 -26.09
N ARG A 292 7.74 -5.22 -26.69
CA ARG A 292 7.71 -4.93 -28.12
C ARG A 292 8.12 -3.47 -28.30
N ILE A 293 9.18 -3.22 -29.07
CA ILE A 293 9.68 -1.86 -29.30
C ILE A 293 9.59 -1.56 -30.78
N ASP A 294 8.83 -0.50 -31.11
CA ASP A 294 8.72 0.02 -32.46
C ASP A 294 9.41 1.39 -32.53
N PHE A 295 10.33 1.56 -33.48
CA PHE A 295 10.96 2.86 -33.77
C PHE A 295 10.25 3.48 -34.97
N THR A 296 9.61 4.63 -34.75
CA THR A 296 8.96 5.40 -35.80
C THR A 296 9.87 6.57 -36.16
N ASP A 297 10.57 6.44 -37.29
CA ASP A 297 11.44 7.50 -37.81
C ASP A 297 10.62 8.71 -38.24
N THR A 298 10.59 9.74 -37.41
CA THR A 298 9.94 11.03 -37.71
C THR A 298 10.91 12.07 -38.27
N ILE A 299 12.23 11.83 -38.23
CA ILE A 299 13.26 12.75 -38.72
C ILE A 299 14.34 11.94 -39.46
N LYS A 300 14.48 12.12 -40.78
CA LYS A 300 15.65 11.65 -41.53
C LYS A 300 16.81 12.62 -41.31
N ILE A 301 17.82 12.18 -40.56
CA ILE A 301 19.04 12.95 -40.35
C ILE A 301 20.00 12.66 -41.52
N ALA A 302 20.62 13.68 -42.10
CA ALA A 302 21.69 13.52 -43.09
C ALA A 302 23.03 13.21 -42.38
N ASP A 303 23.77 12.21 -42.86
CA ASP A 303 24.98 11.60 -42.25
C ASP A 303 26.21 12.53 -42.08
N HIS A 304 26.09 13.84 -42.31
CA HIS A 304 27.24 14.74 -42.52
C HIS A 304 27.22 16.02 -41.69
N ILE A 305 27.11 15.97 -40.36
CA ILE A 305 27.44 17.13 -39.50
C ILE A 305 28.19 16.68 -38.24
N LYS A 306 29.44 17.14 -38.08
CA LYS A 306 30.44 16.68 -37.08
C LYS A 306 30.69 17.67 -35.92
N ASP A 307 29.73 18.52 -35.54
CA ASP A 307 29.95 19.47 -34.44
C ASP A 307 28.88 19.41 -33.34
N LYS A 308 29.23 18.83 -32.19
CA LYS A 308 28.30 18.37 -31.12
C LYS A 308 27.49 19.48 -30.44
N LYS A 309 27.96 20.74 -30.40
CA LYS A 309 27.31 21.82 -29.62
C LYS A 309 26.37 22.70 -30.45
N VAL A 310 26.65 22.92 -31.73
CA VAL A 310 25.75 23.65 -32.65
C VAL A 310 24.59 22.73 -33.08
N TYR A 311 24.85 21.42 -33.20
CA TYR A 311 23.88 20.40 -33.57
C TYR A 311 22.75 20.19 -32.56
N SER A 312 23.00 20.37 -31.25
CA SER A 312 22.00 20.20 -30.19
C SER A 312 20.91 21.27 -30.20
N ILE A 313 21.24 22.52 -30.53
CA ILE A 313 20.28 23.65 -30.54
C ILE A 313 19.34 23.55 -31.75
N ASP A 314 19.87 23.17 -32.93
CA ASP A 314 19.05 22.94 -34.13
C ASP A 314 18.16 21.69 -33.99
N ARG A 315 18.65 20.66 -33.29
CA ARG A 315 17.88 19.43 -33.04
C ARG A 315 16.69 19.67 -32.13
N GLU A 316 16.82 20.44 -31.05
CA GLU A 316 15.67 20.74 -30.18
C GLU A 316 14.61 21.57 -30.89
N LYS A 317 15.02 22.55 -31.72
CA LYS A 317 14.09 23.31 -32.56
C LYS A 317 13.36 22.41 -33.57
N ALA A 318 14.07 21.48 -34.21
CA ALA A 318 13.48 20.52 -35.14
C ALA A 318 12.53 19.53 -34.44
N LEU A 319 12.89 19.07 -33.24
CA LEU A 319 12.03 18.19 -32.42
C LEU A 319 10.75 18.90 -31.95
N ALA A 320 10.82 20.22 -31.76
CA ALA A 320 9.73 21.07 -31.31
C ALA A 320 8.92 21.73 -32.46
N ASP A 321 9.18 21.33 -33.72
CA ASP A 321 8.46 21.78 -34.91
C ASP A 321 6.97 21.39 -34.80
N PRO A 322 6.03 22.35 -34.93
CA PRO A 322 4.60 22.06 -34.84
C PRO A 322 4.11 20.97 -35.80
N ARG A 323 4.70 20.83 -36.99
CA ARG A 323 4.34 19.80 -37.97
C ARG A 323 4.67 18.41 -37.45
N ARG A 324 5.89 18.23 -36.91
CA ARG A 324 6.32 16.98 -36.29
C ARG A 324 5.43 16.60 -35.11
N ILE A 325 5.10 17.57 -34.26
CA ILE A 325 4.22 17.34 -33.11
C ILE A 325 2.83 16.90 -33.59
N SER A 326 2.29 17.56 -34.60
CA SER A 326 1.00 17.22 -35.21
C SER A 326 1.01 15.81 -35.81
N GLU A 327 2.05 15.44 -36.57
CA GLU A 327 2.24 14.10 -37.14
C GLU A 327 2.34 13.00 -36.07
N ILE A 328 3.10 13.25 -34.99
CA ILE A 328 3.22 12.31 -33.86
C ILE A 328 1.86 12.12 -33.18
N VAL A 329 1.13 13.20 -32.89
CA VAL A 329 -0.20 13.12 -32.29
C VAL A 329 -1.16 12.37 -33.21
N SER A 330 -1.15 12.64 -34.52
CA SER A 330 -1.97 11.92 -35.49
C SER A 330 -1.66 10.43 -35.48
N TYR A 331 -0.37 10.06 -35.51
CA TYR A 331 0.08 8.67 -35.44
C TYR A 331 -0.39 7.98 -34.15
N VAL A 332 -0.20 8.63 -32.98
CA VAL A 332 -0.64 8.08 -31.69
C VAL A 332 -2.14 7.82 -31.71
N LEU A 333 -2.95 8.78 -32.15
CA LEU A 333 -4.41 8.65 -32.18
C LEU A 333 -4.88 7.57 -33.16
N GLU A 334 -4.24 7.43 -34.32
CA GLU A 334 -4.58 6.42 -35.33
C GLU A 334 -4.23 5.00 -34.89
N HIS A 335 -3.11 4.84 -34.17
CA HIS A 335 -2.64 3.53 -33.72
C HIS A 335 -3.05 3.21 -32.28
N PHE A 336 -3.76 4.11 -31.60
CA PHE A 336 -4.09 3.98 -30.19
C PHE A 336 -4.84 2.69 -29.90
N ASP A 337 -5.90 2.40 -30.66
CA ASP A 337 -6.74 1.22 -30.48
C ASP A 337 -5.99 -0.08 -30.71
N GLN A 338 -5.12 -0.09 -31.73
CA GLN A 338 -4.28 -1.24 -32.05
C GLN A 338 -3.25 -1.49 -30.94
N LYS A 339 -2.50 -0.45 -30.54
CA LYS A 339 -1.39 -0.55 -29.59
C LYS A 339 -1.88 -0.83 -28.17
N THR A 340 -3.05 -0.30 -27.80
CA THR A 340 -3.69 -0.52 -26.49
C THR A 340 -4.74 -1.64 -26.49
N LYS A 341 -4.88 -2.39 -27.59
CA LYS A 341 -5.81 -3.52 -27.73
C LYS A 341 -7.27 -3.18 -27.39
N ARG A 342 -7.79 -2.04 -27.86
CA ARG A 342 -9.17 -1.57 -27.56
C ARG A 342 -10.28 -2.50 -28.05
N ASN A 343 -9.98 -3.35 -29.03
CA ASN A 343 -10.91 -4.37 -29.53
C ASN A 343 -10.98 -5.63 -28.64
N SER A 344 -10.16 -5.71 -27.59
CA SER A 344 -10.17 -6.82 -26.62
C SER A 344 -10.80 -6.38 -25.30
N TYR A 345 -11.58 -7.25 -24.68
CA TYR A 345 -12.28 -6.96 -23.43
C TYR A 345 -11.84 -7.92 -22.33
N TYR A 346 -11.72 -7.39 -21.12
CA TYR A 346 -11.43 -8.20 -19.94
C TYR A 346 -12.05 -7.57 -18.69
N THR A 347 -12.16 -8.38 -17.63
CA THR A 347 -12.60 -7.91 -16.32
C THR A 347 -11.38 -7.74 -15.42
N PHE A 348 -11.32 -6.65 -14.67
CA PHE A 348 -10.29 -6.45 -13.64
C PHE A 348 -10.90 -5.87 -12.37
N SER A 349 -10.20 -6.05 -11.24
CA SER A 349 -10.60 -5.45 -9.97
C SER A 349 -10.14 -3.99 -9.94
N ALA A 350 -11.06 -3.06 -10.16
CA ALA A 350 -10.84 -1.65 -9.89
C ALA A 350 -10.77 -1.46 -8.37
N LYS A 351 -9.93 -0.52 -7.92
CA LYS A 351 -9.77 -0.16 -6.51
C LYS A 351 -10.14 1.29 -6.33
N TRP A 352 -10.78 1.63 -5.22
CA TRP A 352 -10.91 3.03 -4.83
C TRP A 352 -11.00 3.16 -3.32
N GLU A 353 -10.83 4.40 -2.90
CA GLU A 353 -10.87 4.82 -1.51
C GLU A 353 -12.16 5.61 -1.29
N GLU A 354 -12.89 5.28 -0.24
CA GLU A 354 -14.00 6.11 0.24
C GLU A 354 -13.82 6.41 1.73
N ALA A 355 -14.29 7.59 2.14
CA ALA A 355 -14.36 7.92 3.55
C ALA A 355 -15.39 7.00 4.23
N ASP A 356 -15.01 6.45 5.39
CA ASP A 356 -15.91 5.65 6.22
C ASP A 356 -17.14 6.48 6.58
N LYS A 357 -18.34 5.93 6.32
CA LYS A 357 -19.61 6.59 6.60
C LYS A 357 -19.76 6.98 8.08
N CYS A 358 -19.12 6.24 8.97
CA CYS A 358 -19.13 6.46 10.42
C CYS A 358 -17.94 7.30 10.90
N ASN A 359 -16.84 7.36 10.14
CA ASN A 359 -15.70 8.21 10.46
C ASN A 359 -15.06 8.80 9.18
N PRO A 360 -15.41 10.04 8.81
CA PRO A 360 -14.90 10.67 7.59
C PRO A 360 -13.36 10.81 7.51
N LYS A 361 -12.64 10.64 8.63
CA LYS A 361 -11.17 10.64 8.68
C LYS A 361 -10.54 9.27 8.41
N LYS A 362 -11.34 8.19 8.43
CA LYS A 362 -10.91 6.83 8.11
C LYS A 362 -11.22 6.57 6.64
N ILE A 363 -10.22 6.12 5.88
CA ILE A 363 -10.37 5.76 4.47
C ILE A 363 -10.50 4.24 4.38
N ILE A 364 -11.51 3.76 3.67
CA ILE A 364 -11.75 2.34 3.42
C ILE A 364 -11.39 2.05 1.95
N GLU A 365 -10.56 1.02 1.72
CA GLU A 365 -10.33 0.48 0.38
C GLU A 365 -11.53 -0.39 -0.04
N LYS A 366 -12.11 -0.09 -1.20
CA LYS A 366 -13.11 -0.91 -1.86
C LYS A 366 -12.60 -1.48 -3.18
N ARG A 367 -13.23 -2.57 -3.60
CA ARG A 367 -12.93 -3.28 -4.84
C ARG A 367 -14.21 -3.63 -5.58
N GLU A 368 -14.19 -3.45 -6.89
CA GLU A 368 -15.26 -3.90 -7.79
C GLU A 368 -14.69 -4.45 -9.07
N LEU A 369 -15.38 -5.46 -9.60
CA LEU A 369 -15.07 -6.05 -10.88
C LEU A 369 -15.64 -5.19 -12.00
N ARG A 370 -14.75 -4.55 -12.78
CA ARG A 370 -15.12 -3.72 -13.92
C ARG A 370 -14.71 -4.40 -15.21
N ARG A 371 -15.65 -4.48 -16.17
CA ARG A 371 -15.34 -4.88 -17.54
C ARG A 371 -14.84 -3.66 -18.31
N VAL A 372 -13.67 -3.79 -18.93
CA VAL A 372 -13.05 -2.71 -19.71
C VAL A 372 -12.62 -3.17 -21.10
N ALA A 373 -12.52 -2.22 -22.01
CA ALA A 373 -11.99 -2.39 -23.36
C ALA A 373 -10.53 -1.95 -23.40
N GLY A 374 -9.63 -2.87 -23.72
CA GLY A 374 -8.19 -2.62 -23.82
C GLY A 374 -7.54 -1.97 -22.61
N PHE A 375 -6.36 -1.41 -22.86
CA PHE A 375 -5.44 -0.85 -21.88
C PHE A 375 -5.28 0.67 -22.06
N ASN A 376 -4.58 1.35 -21.15
CA ASN A 376 -4.17 2.75 -21.33
C ASN A 376 -2.69 2.87 -21.61
N SER A 377 -2.27 4.12 -21.79
CA SER A 377 -0.92 4.48 -22.14
C SER A 377 -0.39 5.70 -21.39
N ILE A 378 0.94 5.80 -21.33
CA ILE A 378 1.65 7.03 -20.97
C ILE A 378 2.32 7.59 -22.22
N PHE A 379 2.34 8.91 -22.36
CA PHE A 379 3.13 9.65 -23.33
C PHE A 379 4.25 10.41 -22.62
N ALA A 380 5.49 9.99 -22.80
CA ALA A 380 6.67 10.60 -22.21
C ALA A 380 7.24 11.69 -23.14
N ALA A 381 7.03 12.95 -22.75
CA ALA A 381 7.59 14.11 -23.45
C ALA A 381 8.98 14.48 -22.90
N ALA A 382 9.81 15.07 -23.75
CA ALA A 382 11.18 15.45 -23.37
C ALA A 382 11.23 16.47 -22.23
N SER A 383 10.36 17.48 -22.26
CA SER A 383 10.38 18.64 -21.37
C SER A 383 8.97 19.21 -21.14
N ILE A 384 8.82 20.10 -20.16
CA ILE A 384 7.54 20.77 -19.87
C ILE A 384 6.99 21.51 -21.09
N PRO A 385 7.77 22.34 -21.83
CA PRO A 385 7.28 23.00 -23.04
C PRO A 385 6.76 22.02 -24.11
N MET A 386 7.40 20.85 -24.25
CA MET A 386 6.94 19.82 -25.18
C MET A 386 5.65 19.16 -24.69
N ALA A 387 5.53 18.85 -23.39
CA ALA A 387 4.30 18.30 -22.81
C ALA A 387 3.10 19.24 -23.03
N MET A 388 3.31 20.55 -22.84
CA MET A 388 2.30 21.58 -23.11
C MET A 388 1.84 21.57 -24.57
N LYS A 389 2.79 21.54 -25.52
CA LYS A 389 2.49 21.48 -26.96
C LYS A 389 1.74 20.20 -27.32
N TYR A 390 2.18 19.04 -26.82
CA TYR A 390 1.52 17.77 -27.05
C TYR A 390 0.10 17.76 -26.50
N TYR A 391 -0.10 18.19 -25.26
CA TYR A 391 -1.44 18.23 -24.65
C TYR A 391 -2.42 19.09 -25.46
N ASN A 392 -1.98 20.28 -25.90
CA ASN A 392 -2.81 21.16 -26.74
C ASN A 392 -3.13 20.54 -28.10
N GLU A 393 -2.14 19.90 -28.74
CA GLU A 393 -2.34 19.26 -30.04
C GLU A 393 -3.22 18.00 -29.94
N PHE A 394 -3.07 17.20 -28.89
CA PHE A 394 -3.98 16.09 -28.57
C PHE A 394 -5.41 16.59 -28.40
N LYS A 395 -5.62 17.63 -27.57
CA LYS A 395 -6.94 18.22 -27.33
C LYS A 395 -7.59 18.71 -28.63
N LYS A 396 -6.80 19.36 -29.49
CA LYS A 396 -7.25 19.82 -30.82
C LYS A 396 -7.66 18.65 -31.71
N GLN A 397 -6.78 17.67 -31.95
CA GLN A 397 -7.08 16.57 -32.87
C GLN A 397 -8.15 15.60 -32.34
N ILE A 398 -8.25 15.40 -31.02
CA ILE A 398 -9.33 14.61 -30.40
C ILE A 398 -10.69 15.25 -30.68
N ALA A 399 -10.79 16.58 -30.55
CA ALA A 399 -12.00 17.32 -30.88
C ALA A 399 -12.33 17.25 -32.38
N GLU A 400 -11.33 17.42 -33.25
CA GLU A 400 -11.50 17.33 -34.71
C GLU A 400 -11.94 15.93 -35.18
N LYS A 401 -11.38 14.86 -34.57
CA LYS A 401 -11.72 13.46 -34.89
C LYS A 401 -12.98 12.97 -34.14
N ASN A 402 -13.60 13.81 -33.30
CA ASN A 402 -14.72 13.46 -32.42
C ASN A 402 -14.48 12.18 -31.60
N SER A 403 -13.25 12.04 -31.09
CA SER A 403 -12.83 10.89 -30.28
C SER A 403 -13.19 11.11 -28.82
N ASN A 404 -13.49 10.02 -28.09
CA ASN A 404 -13.86 10.05 -26.67
C ASN A 404 -12.67 9.76 -25.74
N LEU A 405 -11.44 9.82 -26.24
CA LEU A 405 -10.24 9.56 -25.44
C LEU A 405 -10.06 10.61 -24.35
N ILE A 406 -9.86 10.14 -23.13
CA ILE A 406 -9.59 11.01 -21.98
C ILE A 406 -8.09 11.15 -21.79
N ILE A 407 -7.61 12.40 -21.88
CA ILE A 407 -6.21 12.75 -21.67
C ILE A 407 -6.03 13.52 -20.37
N ALA A 408 -4.88 13.34 -19.73
CA ALA A 408 -4.48 14.14 -18.57
C ALA A 408 -2.97 14.44 -18.65
N THR A 409 -2.51 15.43 -17.89
CA THR A 409 -1.08 15.77 -17.82
C THR A 409 -0.66 16.11 -16.40
N ILE A 410 0.58 15.79 -16.06
CA ILE A 410 1.20 16.16 -14.79
C ILE A 410 2.71 16.32 -14.93
N PHE A 411 3.26 17.34 -14.28
CA PHE A 411 4.70 17.59 -14.20
C PHE A 411 4.99 18.52 -13.01
N SER A 412 6.23 18.46 -12.51
CA SER A 412 6.77 19.45 -11.57
C SER A 412 8.11 20.00 -12.05
N PHE A 413 8.60 21.03 -11.36
CA PHE A 413 9.76 21.82 -11.80
C PHE A 413 11.10 21.09 -11.66
N SER A 414 11.20 19.98 -10.90
CA SER A 414 12.46 19.27 -10.61
C SER A 414 13.38 19.29 -11.83
N ALA A 415 14.58 19.88 -11.71
CA ALA A 415 15.46 20.28 -12.82
C ALA A 415 15.35 19.27 -13.98
N ASN A 416 14.50 19.60 -14.96
CA ASN A 416 14.18 18.69 -16.08
C ASN A 416 15.31 18.69 -17.12
N GLU A 417 16.50 19.16 -16.73
CA GLU A 417 17.71 19.08 -17.54
C GLU A 417 18.10 17.60 -17.67
N GLU A 418 18.51 17.19 -18.87
CA GLU A 418 19.03 15.84 -19.09
C GLU A 418 20.25 15.62 -18.19
N GLU A 419 20.09 14.87 -17.10
CA GLU A 419 21.24 14.50 -16.29
C GLU A 419 22.21 13.67 -17.14
N PRO A 420 23.53 13.94 -17.12
CA PRO A 420 24.51 13.27 -17.97
C PRO A 420 24.54 11.74 -17.82
N ASP A 421 24.02 11.21 -16.71
CA ASP A 421 24.01 9.80 -16.37
C ASP A 421 22.67 9.08 -16.66
N GLY A 422 21.66 9.78 -17.17
CA GLY A 422 20.36 9.19 -17.54
C GLY A 422 19.41 8.97 -16.36
N LEU A 423 19.67 9.59 -15.21
CA LEU A 423 18.74 9.64 -14.07
C LEU A 423 17.49 10.44 -14.41
N LEU A 424 16.35 9.89 -14.01
CA LEU A 424 15.11 10.64 -13.91
C LEU A 424 15.09 11.31 -12.52
N PRO A 425 14.93 12.64 -12.45
CA PRO A 425 14.92 13.34 -11.17
C PRO A 425 13.77 12.86 -10.28
N GLU A 426 13.97 12.95 -8.95
CA GLU A 426 12.93 12.59 -7.97
C GLU A 426 11.70 13.51 -8.10
N GLU A 427 10.52 12.94 -7.82
CA GLU A 427 9.26 13.68 -7.84
C GLU A 427 9.22 14.74 -6.73
N ASP A 428 9.39 16.01 -7.08
CA ASP A 428 9.15 17.14 -6.17
C ASP A 428 7.68 17.60 -6.28
N PHE A 429 7.01 17.74 -5.14
CA PHE A 429 5.63 18.25 -5.06
C PHE A 429 5.59 19.76 -4.82
N ASN A 430 6.74 20.42 -4.68
CA ASN A 430 6.80 21.86 -4.55
C ASN A 430 6.64 22.54 -5.93
N MET A 431 5.55 23.30 -6.07
CA MET A 431 5.18 24.02 -7.29
C MET A 431 5.74 25.44 -7.34
N ASP A 432 6.37 25.94 -6.28
CA ASP A 432 6.86 27.32 -6.17
C ASP A 432 8.02 27.63 -7.14
N ASN A 433 8.74 26.59 -7.57
CA ASN A 433 9.86 26.75 -8.48
C ASN A 433 9.44 26.77 -9.96
N LEU A 434 8.19 26.45 -10.29
CA LEU A 434 7.69 26.40 -11.65
C LEU A 434 7.53 27.82 -12.23
N ASP A 435 7.92 28.05 -13.48
CA ASP A 435 7.68 29.35 -14.12
C ASP A 435 6.17 29.61 -14.27
N GLN A 436 5.80 30.89 -14.28
CA GLN A 436 4.39 31.30 -14.30
C GLN A 436 3.61 30.69 -15.47
N SER A 437 4.22 30.61 -16.66
CA SER A 437 3.54 30.11 -17.86
C SER A 437 3.24 28.61 -17.77
N SER A 438 4.17 27.84 -17.23
CA SER A 438 4.00 26.41 -16.97
C SER A 438 2.96 26.15 -15.87
N ARG A 439 2.91 27.00 -14.84
CA ARG A 439 1.92 26.90 -13.75
C ARG A 439 0.51 27.22 -14.24
N ASP A 440 0.34 28.30 -14.99
CA ASP A 440 -0.94 28.71 -15.57
C ASP A 440 -1.49 27.63 -16.50
N PHE A 441 -0.61 27.02 -17.30
CA PHE A 441 -0.99 25.90 -18.15
C PHE A 441 -1.44 24.68 -17.34
N LEU A 442 -0.69 24.30 -16.31
CA LEU A 442 -1.05 23.16 -15.48
C LEU A 442 -2.37 23.40 -14.75
N GLU A 443 -2.64 24.62 -14.29
CA GLU A 443 -3.96 24.99 -13.76
C GLU A 443 -5.08 24.82 -14.79
N ALA A 444 -4.85 25.24 -16.03
CA ALA A 444 -5.82 25.05 -17.10
C ALA A 444 -6.09 23.56 -17.37
N ALA A 445 -5.04 22.73 -17.39
CA ALA A 445 -5.18 21.28 -17.54
C ALA A 445 -5.90 20.63 -16.34
N ILE A 446 -5.63 21.08 -15.11
CA ILE A 446 -6.34 20.63 -13.91
C ILE A 446 -7.82 21.08 -13.95
N ARG A 447 -8.14 22.24 -14.53
CA ARG A 447 -9.54 22.66 -14.74
C ARG A 447 -10.26 21.78 -15.77
N ASP A 448 -9.60 21.41 -16.87
CA ASP A 448 -10.13 20.43 -17.82
C ASP A 448 -10.42 19.09 -17.10
N TYR A 449 -9.48 18.63 -16.27
CA TYR A 449 -9.61 17.42 -15.45
C TYR A 449 -10.78 17.50 -14.47
N ASN A 450 -10.87 18.60 -13.71
CA ASN A 450 -11.95 18.85 -12.75
C ASN A 450 -13.32 18.86 -13.43
N THR A 451 -13.40 19.41 -14.64
CA THR A 451 -14.65 19.41 -15.44
C THR A 451 -15.03 18.00 -15.87
N THR A 452 -14.06 17.19 -16.28
CA THR A 452 -14.27 15.82 -16.76
C THR A 452 -14.69 14.87 -15.63
N PHE A 453 -14.07 14.99 -14.46
CA PHE A 453 -14.26 14.07 -13.34
C PHE A 453 -15.07 14.63 -12.17
N ASN A 454 -15.59 15.85 -12.31
CA ASN A 454 -16.34 16.57 -11.28
C ASN A 454 -15.56 16.68 -9.95
N THR A 455 -14.30 17.12 -10.02
CA THR A 455 -13.39 17.32 -8.87
C THR A 455 -13.04 18.80 -8.66
N ASN A 456 -12.27 19.12 -7.62
CA ASN A 456 -11.89 20.50 -7.29
C ASN A 456 -10.43 20.62 -6.81
N PHE A 457 -9.49 20.25 -7.68
CA PHE A 457 -8.05 20.37 -7.44
C PHE A 457 -7.46 21.67 -8.02
N ASP A 458 -6.29 22.07 -7.53
CA ASP A 458 -5.50 23.20 -8.05
C ASP A 458 -3.99 22.97 -7.79
N THR A 459 -3.15 23.98 -8.06
CA THR A 459 -1.67 23.89 -7.92
C THR A 459 -1.14 24.21 -6.52
N SER A 460 -2.01 24.37 -5.51
CA SER A 460 -1.56 24.50 -4.11
C SER A 460 -1.02 23.16 -3.60
N SER A 461 -0.02 23.18 -2.71
CA SER A 461 0.69 21.97 -2.25
C SER A 461 -0.24 20.82 -1.81
N ASP A 462 -1.23 21.11 -0.96
CA ASP A 462 -2.14 20.09 -0.43
C ASP A 462 -3.05 19.51 -1.53
N LYS A 463 -3.60 20.37 -2.40
CA LYS A 463 -4.52 19.93 -3.45
C LYS A 463 -3.82 19.31 -4.64
N PHE A 464 -2.60 19.73 -4.95
CA PHE A 464 -1.78 19.11 -5.98
C PHE A 464 -1.38 17.68 -5.57
N GLN A 465 -1.05 17.46 -4.29
CA GLN A 465 -0.82 16.11 -3.78
C GLN A 465 -2.09 15.23 -3.91
N ASN A 466 -3.27 15.80 -3.63
CA ASN A 466 -4.53 15.07 -3.81
C ASN A 466 -4.85 14.83 -5.30
N TYR A 467 -4.53 15.78 -6.18
CA TYR A 467 -4.62 15.60 -7.63
C TYR A 467 -3.73 14.45 -8.10
N TYR A 468 -2.46 14.40 -7.67
CA TYR A 468 -1.55 13.30 -8.00
C TYR A 468 -2.12 11.94 -7.57
N LYS A 469 -2.67 11.85 -6.35
CA LYS A 469 -3.27 10.61 -5.82
C LYS A 469 -4.49 10.18 -6.64
N ASP A 470 -5.41 11.11 -6.92
CA ASP A 470 -6.61 10.84 -7.71
C ASP A 470 -6.25 10.44 -9.14
N LEU A 471 -5.35 11.19 -9.78
CA LEU A 471 -4.83 10.91 -11.11
C LEU A 471 -4.20 9.52 -11.19
N SER A 472 -3.35 9.16 -10.23
CA SER A 472 -2.72 7.84 -10.13
C SER A 472 -3.76 6.72 -10.05
N LEU A 473 -4.80 6.90 -9.24
CA LEU A 473 -5.88 5.94 -9.09
C LEU A 473 -6.68 5.79 -10.39
N ARG A 474 -7.02 6.90 -11.06
CA ARG A 474 -7.78 6.89 -12.32
C ARG A 474 -7.03 6.27 -13.48
N VAL A 475 -5.72 6.47 -13.56
CA VAL A 475 -4.87 5.75 -14.52
C VAL A 475 -4.90 4.25 -14.23
N LYS A 476 -4.73 3.82 -12.97
CA LYS A 476 -4.82 2.38 -12.62
C LYS A 476 -6.19 1.79 -12.95
N ASN A 477 -7.26 2.56 -12.75
CA ASN A 477 -8.64 2.16 -12.98
C ASN A 477 -9.12 2.30 -14.43
N ARG A 478 -8.23 2.63 -15.39
CA ARG A 478 -8.57 2.78 -16.82
C ARG A 478 -9.61 3.86 -17.12
N GLU A 479 -9.66 4.90 -16.30
CA GLU A 479 -10.51 6.08 -16.53
C GLU A 479 -9.80 7.15 -17.36
N ILE A 480 -8.47 7.10 -17.41
CA ILE A 480 -7.62 7.95 -18.25
C ILE A 480 -6.95 7.05 -19.29
N ASP A 481 -7.02 7.48 -20.55
CA ASP A 481 -6.55 6.73 -21.70
C ASP A 481 -5.10 7.07 -22.07
N ILE A 482 -4.75 8.36 -22.00
CA ILE A 482 -3.39 8.86 -22.26
C ILE A 482 -2.98 9.80 -21.13
N LEU A 483 -1.97 9.42 -20.36
CA LEU A 483 -1.31 10.30 -19.40
C LEU A 483 -0.04 10.89 -20.01
N ILE A 484 -0.01 12.21 -20.22
CA ILE A 484 1.16 12.93 -20.73
C ILE A 484 2.04 13.33 -19.55
N VAL A 485 3.32 12.96 -19.59
CA VAL A 485 4.27 13.19 -18.50
C VAL A 485 5.62 13.68 -19.02
N VAL A 486 6.41 14.27 -18.14
CA VAL A 486 7.83 14.55 -18.39
C VAL A 486 8.72 13.51 -17.72
N ASN A 487 8.68 13.45 -16.38
CA ASN A 487 9.46 12.50 -15.56
C ASN A 487 8.59 11.73 -14.56
N MET A 488 7.51 12.35 -14.04
CA MET A 488 6.57 11.70 -13.12
C MET A 488 5.94 10.45 -13.75
N PHE A 489 5.58 9.47 -12.92
CA PHE A 489 4.99 8.18 -13.33
C PHE A 489 5.89 7.28 -14.19
N LEU A 490 7.11 7.71 -14.56
CA LEU A 490 8.10 6.86 -15.24
C LEU A 490 8.91 6.01 -14.26
N THR A 491 8.94 6.41 -12.99
CA THR A 491 9.51 5.65 -11.86
C THR A 491 8.44 5.45 -10.78
N GLY A 492 8.51 4.36 -10.01
CA GLY A 492 7.63 4.11 -8.85
C GLY A 492 6.13 3.84 -9.12
N PHE A 493 5.58 4.28 -10.26
CA PHE A 493 4.16 4.08 -10.58
C PHE A 493 3.86 2.66 -11.09
N ASP A 494 2.94 1.96 -10.44
CA ASP A 494 2.58 0.59 -10.80
C ASP A 494 1.11 0.48 -11.24
N ALA A 495 0.89 0.08 -12.49
CA ALA A 495 -0.43 -0.15 -13.07
C ALA A 495 -0.42 -1.39 -13.98
N THR A 496 -1.12 -2.45 -13.57
CA THR A 496 -1.25 -3.69 -14.37
C THR A 496 -2.03 -3.48 -15.67
N THR A 497 -2.92 -2.49 -15.70
CA THR A 497 -3.77 -2.11 -16.83
C THR A 497 -3.10 -1.18 -17.85
N LEU A 498 -1.84 -0.79 -17.61
CA LEU A 498 -1.05 0.02 -18.53
C LEU A 498 -0.20 -0.89 -19.42
N ASN A 499 -0.36 -0.81 -20.74
CA ASN A 499 0.38 -1.66 -21.67
C ASN A 499 1.26 -0.90 -22.67
N THR A 500 1.03 0.40 -22.88
CA THR A 500 1.70 1.16 -23.94
C THR A 500 2.42 2.38 -23.39
N LEU A 501 3.67 2.59 -23.83
CA LEU A 501 4.46 3.78 -23.56
C LEU A 501 4.86 4.42 -24.89
N TRP A 502 4.40 5.65 -25.12
CA TRP A 502 4.81 6.49 -26.24
C TRP A 502 5.97 7.37 -25.81
N VAL A 503 7.06 7.39 -26.55
CA VAL A 503 8.32 8.02 -26.13
C VAL A 503 8.77 9.06 -27.14
N ASP A 504 8.64 10.34 -26.79
CA ASP A 504 9.36 11.45 -27.42
C ASP A 504 10.31 12.12 -26.41
N LYS A 505 11.11 11.28 -25.76
CA LYS A 505 12.10 11.64 -24.74
C LYS A 505 13.39 10.87 -24.97
N ASN A 506 14.52 11.50 -24.70
CA ASN A 506 15.83 10.86 -24.79
C ASN A 506 16.08 10.04 -23.51
N LEU A 507 15.50 8.84 -23.44
CA LEU A 507 15.69 7.92 -22.34
C LEU A 507 17.03 7.18 -22.51
N ARG A 508 17.79 7.03 -21.41
CA ARG A 508 19.08 6.34 -21.42
C ARG A 508 19.21 5.43 -20.20
N GLN A 509 20.02 4.38 -20.35
CA GLN A 509 20.47 3.51 -19.27
C GLN A 509 19.32 3.07 -18.33
N HIS A 510 19.42 3.40 -17.03
CA HIS A 510 18.46 2.96 -16.02
C HIS A 510 17.11 3.66 -16.16
N GLY A 511 17.07 4.96 -16.48
CA GLY A 511 15.82 5.68 -16.74
C GLY A 511 15.01 5.07 -17.89
N LEU A 512 15.70 4.52 -18.90
CA LEU A 512 15.07 3.77 -19.99
C LEU A 512 14.38 2.49 -19.49
N ILE A 513 15.11 1.64 -18.75
CA ILE A 513 14.54 0.38 -18.24
C ILE A 513 13.40 0.63 -17.25
N GLN A 514 13.52 1.63 -16.38
CA GLN A 514 12.48 1.99 -15.41
C GLN A 514 11.18 2.41 -16.11
N ALA A 515 11.30 3.28 -17.12
CA ALA A 515 10.19 3.75 -17.92
C ALA A 515 9.55 2.60 -18.71
N PHE A 516 10.33 1.78 -19.41
CA PHE A 516 9.80 0.66 -20.20
C PHE A 516 9.07 -0.34 -19.31
N SER A 517 9.64 -0.63 -18.14
CA SER A 517 9.05 -1.53 -17.14
C SER A 517 7.72 -1.04 -16.54
N ARG A 518 7.23 0.17 -16.87
CA ARG A 518 5.85 0.55 -16.55
C ARG A 518 4.82 -0.30 -17.32
N THR A 519 5.23 -0.88 -18.45
CA THR A 519 4.33 -1.61 -19.36
C THR A 519 4.32 -3.13 -19.18
N ASN A 520 5.31 -3.71 -18.49
CA ASN A 520 5.56 -5.16 -18.45
C ASN A 520 4.89 -5.93 -17.30
N ARG A 521 4.03 -5.29 -16.51
CA ARG A 521 3.28 -5.98 -15.44
C ARG A 521 2.26 -6.95 -16.01
N ILE A 522 2.19 -8.15 -15.45
CA ILE A 522 1.23 -9.19 -15.84
C ILE A 522 -0.17 -8.80 -15.36
N LEU A 523 -1.17 -9.11 -16.18
CA LEU A 523 -2.57 -8.96 -15.80
C LEU A 523 -3.42 -10.17 -16.20
N ASN A 524 -3.40 -10.53 -17.49
CA ASN A 524 -4.23 -11.58 -18.07
C ASN A 524 -3.67 -12.04 -19.42
N SER A 525 -4.34 -13.00 -20.06
CA SER A 525 -3.96 -13.54 -21.36
C SER A 525 -4.04 -12.55 -22.53
N VAL A 526 -4.78 -11.44 -22.38
CA VAL A 526 -4.85 -10.38 -23.40
C VAL A 526 -3.55 -9.56 -23.40
N LYS A 527 -2.95 -9.32 -22.23
CA LYS A 527 -1.70 -8.56 -22.10
C LYS A 527 -0.49 -9.48 -22.27
N THR A 528 0.02 -9.56 -23.49
CA THR A 528 1.11 -10.47 -23.89
C THR A 528 2.50 -9.85 -23.79
N TYR A 529 2.60 -8.53 -23.85
CA TYR A 529 3.86 -7.77 -23.82
C TYR A 529 3.61 -6.32 -23.42
N GLY A 530 4.67 -5.65 -22.97
CA GLY A 530 4.72 -4.20 -22.86
C GLY A 530 5.05 -3.56 -24.20
N ASN A 531 4.28 -2.58 -24.64
CA ASN A 531 4.39 -1.98 -25.96
C ASN A 531 5.07 -0.61 -25.87
N ILE A 532 6.20 -0.44 -26.53
CA ILE A 532 6.99 0.79 -26.50
C ILE A 532 7.06 1.33 -27.93
N VAL A 533 6.68 2.59 -28.10
CA VAL A 533 6.73 3.26 -29.41
C VAL A 533 7.59 4.50 -29.28
N CYS A 534 8.74 4.50 -29.95
CA CYS A 534 9.73 5.56 -29.87
C CYS A 534 9.66 6.45 -31.12
N PHE A 535 9.50 7.77 -30.92
CA PHE A 535 9.53 8.78 -31.99
C PHE A 535 10.93 9.40 -32.18
N ARG A 536 11.92 8.78 -31.55
CA ARG A 536 13.35 9.11 -31.60
C ARG A 536 14.11 7.80 -31.81
N ASP A 537 15.27 7.89 -32.45
CA ASP A 537 16.20 6.76 -32.51
C ASP A 537 16.80 6.51 -31.11
N LEU A 538 16.27 5.50 -30.43
CA LEU A 538 16.73 5.01 -29.13
C LEU A 538 17.22 3.57 -29.22
N LYS A 539 17.46 3.04 -30.43
CA LYS A 539 17.80 1.62 -30.62
C LYS A 539 19.11 1.28 -29.92
N GLU A 540 20.16 2.05 -30.19
CA GLU A 540 21.48 1.83 -29.58
C GLU A 540 21.43 1.98 -28.05
N GLU A 541 20.67 2.95 -27.53
CA GLU A 541 20.54 3.17 -26.08
C GLU A 541 19.72 2.06 -25.40
N THR A 542 18.74 1.50 -26.10
CA THR A 542 17.97 0.33 -25.64
C THR A 542 18.86 -0.90 -25.55
N ASP A 543 19.64 -1.19 -26.60
CA ASP A 543 20.55 -2.34 -26.64
C ASP A 543 21.60 -2.25 -25.52
N LYS A 544 22.18 -1.06 -25.31
CA LYS A 544 23.11 -0.79 -24.20
C LYS A 544 22.49 -1.02 -22.84
N ALA A 545 21.27 -0.53 -22.62
CA ALA A 545 20.59 -0.67 -21.34
C ALA A 545 20.26 -2.14 -21.04
N ILE A 546 19.76 -2.89 -22.01
CA ILE A 546 19.46 -4.33 -21.85
C ILE A 546 20.73 -5.13 -21.58
N ALA A 547 21.82 -4.84 -22.31
CA ALA A 547 23.11 -5.51 -22.08
C ALA A 547 23.68 -5.21 -20.68
N LEU A 548 23.43 -4.01 -20.14
CA LEU A 548 23.94 -3.59 -18.83
C LEU A 548 23.15 -4.21 -17.66
N PHE A 549 21.83 -4.29 -17.75
CA PHE A 549 20.96 -4.76 -16.66
C PHE A 549 20.53 -6.23 -16.79
N GLY A 550 20.75 -6.85 -17.94
CA GLY A 550 20.58 -8.27 -18.17
C GLY A 550 21.92 -9.00 -18.20
N ASN A 551 22.22 -9.62 -19.34
CA ASN A 551 23.45 -10.33 -19.66
C ASN A 551 23.73 -10.15 -21.18
N LYS A 552 24.94 -10.39 -21.70
CA LYS A 552 25.25 -10.10 -23.13
C LYS A 552 24.34 -10.87 -24.13
N ASP A 553 23.85 -12.04 -23.75
CA ASP A 553 22.94 -12.86 -24.56
C ASP A 553 21.44 -12.54 -24.33
N ALA A 554 21.12 -11.51 -23.53
CA ALA A 554 19.76 -11.20 -23.07
C ALA A 554 18.84 -10.53 -24.11
N GLY A 555 19.42 -9.92 -25.16
CA GLY A 555 18.67 -9.09 -26.11
C GLY A 555 17.46 -9.82 -26.73
N GLY A 556 17.64 -11.09 -27.10
CA GLY A 556 16.58 -11.90 -27.73
C GLY A 556 15.50 -12.42 -26.79
N ILE A 557 15.72 -12.39 -25.47
CA ILE A 557 14.72 -12.82 -24.46
C ILE A 557 13.88 -11.63 -24.01
N VAL A 558 14.51 -10.46 -23.86
CA VAL A 558 13.85 -9.23 -23.38
C VAL A 558 13.00 -8.58 -24.48
N LEU A 559 13.48 -8.62 -25.72
CA LEU A 559 12.81 -8.05 -26.88
C LEU A 559 12.08 -9.13 -27.67
N LEU A 560 10.84 -8.83 -28.07
CA LEU A 560 10.14 -9.64 -29.05
C LEU A 560 10.88 -9.60 -30.40
N LYS A 561 10.86 -10.74 -31.10
CA LYS A 561 11.39 -10.87 -32.45
C LYS A 561 10.70 -9.91 -33.43
N THR A 562 11.40 -9.59 -34.51
CA THR A 562 10.90 -8.74 -35.59
C THR A 562 9.74 -9.41 -36.34
N TYR A 563 8.99 -8.61 -37.11
CA TYR A 563 7.93 -9.13 -37.96
C TYR A 563 8.46 -10.18 -38.97
N GLU A 564 9.60 -9.90 -39.60
CA GLU A 564 10.20 -10.82 -40.59
C GLU A 564 10.59 -12.15 -39.96
N GLU A 565 11.15 -12.14 -38.76
CA GLU A 565 11.47 -13.37 -38.01
C GLU A 565 10.21 -14.16 -37.67
N TYR A 566 9.14 -13.52 -37.18
CA TYR A 566 7.88 -14.24 -36.93
C TYR A 566 7.21 -14.74 -38.23
N TYR A 567 7.38 -14.03 -39.34
CA TYR A 567 6.75 -14.40 -40.62
C TYR A 567 7.50 -15.52 -41.34
N ASN A 568 8.83 -15.45 -41.40
CA ASN A 568 9.71 -16.37 -42.13
C ASN A 568 10.31 -17.49 -41.26
N GLY A 569 10.20 -17.38 -39.93
CA GLY A 569 10.80 -18.31 -38.97
C GLY A 569 12.16 -17.85 -38.49
N TYR A 570 12.60 -18.42 -37.37
CA TYR A 570 13.82 -18.02 -36.68
C TYR A 570 14.40 -19.16 -35.84
N ASP A 571 15.70 -19.11 -35.59
CA ASP A 571 16.36 -20.01 -34.64
C ASP A 571 16.31 -19.44 -33.22
N ASP A 572 15.84 -20.25 -32.28
CA ASP A 572 15.86 -19.92 -30.85
C ASP A 572 16.55 -21.04 -30.07
N LYS A 573 17.65 -20.70 -29.39
CA LYS A 573 18.46 -21.64 -28.59
C LYS A 573 18.85 -22.94 -29.33
N GLY A 574 19.06 -22.85 -30.65
CA GLY A 574 19.46 -23.99 -31.50
C GLY A 574 18.30 -24.83 -32.03
N GLU A 575 17.05 -24.47 -31.73
CA GLU A 575 15.86 -25.04 -32.36
C GLU A 575 15.24 -24.04 -33.35
N TYR A 576 15.02 -24.49 -34.58
CA TYR A 576 14.29 -23.71 -35.59
C TYR A 576 12.80 -23.65 -35.23
N LYS A 577 12.26 -22.43 -35.15
CA LYS A 577 10.83 -22.16 -34.98
C LYS A 577 10.23 -21.76 -36.33
N PRO A 578 9.27 -22.53 -36.89
CA PRO A 578 8.67 -22.24 -38.19
C PRO A 578 7.89 -20.92 -38.14
N GLY A 579 8.04 -20.12 -39.19
CA GLY A 579 7.32 -18.85 -39.34
C GLY A 579 5.85 -19.02 -39.70
N TYR A 580 5.08 -17.93 -39.62
CA TYR A 580 3.67 -17.92 -40.06
C TYR A 580 3.49 -18.40 -41.50
N ALA A 581 4.40 -18.05 -42.42
CA ALA A 581 4.31 -18.49 -43.82
C ALA A 581 4.40 -20.02 -43.95
N GLU A 582 5.30 -20.65 -43.18
CA GLU A 582 5.49 -22.09 -43.16
C GLU A 582 4.33 -22.83 -42.48
N LEU A 583 3.81 -22.27 -41.38
CA LEU A 583 2.65 -22.80 -40.68
C LEU A 583 1.40 -22.75 -41.56
N ILE A 584 1.18 -21.65 -42.29
CA ILE A 584 0.08 -21.55 -43.26
C ILE A 584 0.25 -22.60 -44.37
N ALA A 585 1.44 -22.70 -44.96
CA ALA A 585 1.70 -23.71 -46.00
C ALA A 585 1.45 -25.15 -45.51
N THR A 586 1.86 -25.44 -44.27
CA THR A 586 1.63 -26.74 -43.63
C THR A 586 0.14 -27.00 -43.42
N LEU A 587 -0.60 -26.02 -42.89
CA LEU A 587 -2.04 -26.13 -42.67
C LEU A 587 -2.80 -26.31 -43.99
N THR A 588 -2.48 -25.54 -45.02
CA THR A 588 -3.10 -25.67 -46.36
C THR A 588 -2.78 -27.02 -47.01
N THR A 589 -1.63 -27.62 -46.71
CA THR A 589 -1.27 -28.94 -47.24
C THR A 589 -1.93 -30.09 -46.47
N GLN A 590 -2.02 -29.99 -45.15
CA GLN A 590 -2.58 -31.04 -44.29
C GLN A 590 -4.12 -30.99 -44.20
N TYR A 591 -4.71 -29.82 -44.35
CA TYR A 591 -6.16 -29.58 -44.31
C TYR A 591 -6.58 -28.73 -45.52
N PRO A 592 -6.51 -29.29 -46.74
CA PRO A 592 -6.77 -28.58 -47.99
C PRO A 592 -8.21 -28.12 -48.19
#